data_AF-A0A6J7T1R8-F1
#
_entry.id   AF-A0A6J7T1R8-F1
#
_cell.length_a   1.000
_cell.length_b   1.000
_cell.length_c   1.000
_cell.angle_alpha   90.00
_cell.angle_beta   90.00
_cell.angle_gamma   90.00
#
_symmetry.space_group_name_H-M   'P 1'
#
loop_
_entity.id
_entity.type
_entity.pdbx_description
1 polymer ?
#
loop_
_entity_poly.entity_id
_entity_poly.type
_entity_poly.pdbx_seq_one_letter_code
_entity_poly.pdbx_strand_id
1 'polypeptide(L)' 'MNQSIAIIVSIVFVYAFVILLGKRFKLSSRYERKPRVLNTWSALDKGIDPTERDLL' A
#
# COMPACT_ATOMS: atom_id res chain seq x y z
N MET A 1 -4.66 -1.75 44.00
CA MET A 1 -4.92 -0.80 42.89
C MET A 1 -3.77 -0.68 41.90
N ASN A 2 -2.51 -0.80 42.30
CA ASN A 2 -1.37 -0.59 41.37
C ASN A 2 -1.17 -1.76 40.39
N GLN A 3 -1.52 -2.99 40.78
CA GLN A 3 -1.38 -4.18 39.94
C GLN A 3 -2.33 -4.15 38.73
N SER A 4 -3.58 -3.71 38.93
CA SER A 4 -4.56 -3.56 37.86
C SER A 4 -4.10 -2.54 36.82
N ILE A 5 -3.50 -1.43 37.27
CA ILE A 5 -2.95 -0.40 36.38
C ILE A 5 -1.77 -0.97 35.56
N ALA A 6 -0.86 -1.72 36.19
CA ALA A 6 0.26 -2.34 35.49
C ALA A 6 -0.20 -3.35 34.42
N ILE A 7 -1.26 -4.12 34.71
CA ILE A 7 -1.85 -5.07 33.75
C ILE A 7 -2.49 -4.34 32.57
N ILE A 8 -3.22 -3.25 32.81
CA ILE A 8 -3.84 -2.46 31.73
C ILE A 8 -2.76 -1.85 30.83
N VAL A 9 -1.70 -1.30 31.43
CA VAL A 9 -0.58 -0.69 30.68
C VAL A 9 0.13 -1.74 29.83
N SER A 10 0.38 -2.94 30.33
CA SER A 10 1.06 -3.99 29.56
C SER A 10 0.23 -4.45 28.36
N ILE A 11 -1.09 -4.60 28.51
CA ILE A 11 -2.00 -4.96 27.43
C ILE A 11 -1.97 -3.90 26.33
N VAL A 12 -2.10 -2.62 26.70
CA VAL A 12 -2.05 -1.51 25.74
C VAL A 12 -0.71 -1.48 25.00
N PHE A 13 0.39 -1.72 25.70
CA PHE A 13 1.73 -1.69 25.12
C PHE A 13 1.95 -2.81 24.09
N VAL A 14 1.54 -4.04 24.42
CA VAL A 14 1.62 -5.19 23.51
C VAL A 14 0.75 -4.94 22.27
N TYR A 15 -0.47 -4.45 22.45
CA TYR A 15 -1.37 -4.19 21.33
C TYR A 15 -0.85 -3.09 20.40
N ALA A 16 -0.33 -2.00 20.97
CA ALA A 16 0.31 -0.94 20.21
C ALA A 16 1.51 -1.46 19.41
N PHE A 17 2.32 -2.33 20.02
CA PHE A 17 3.48 -2.93 19.36
C PHE A 17 3.09 -3.82 18.17
N VAL A 18 2.05 -4.65 18.34
CA VAL A 18 1.50 -5.50 17.27
C VAL A 18 0.96 -4.66 16.12
N ILE A 19 0.19 -3.60 16.40
CA ILE A 19 -0.34 -2.71 15.35
C ILE A 19 0.80 -1.99 14.61
N LEU A 20 1.82 -1.52 15.33
CA LEU A 20 2.95 -0.81 14.75
C LEU A 20 3.74 -1.73 13.80
N LEU A 21 4.01 -2.96 14.24
CA LEU A 21 4.61 -3.99 13.39
C LEU A 21 3.71 -4.30 12.19
N GLY A 22 2.42 -4.57 12.38
CA GLY A 22 1.48 -4.86 11.30
C GLY A 22 1.37 -3.73 10.26
N LYS A 23 1.43 -2.47 10.69
CA LYS A 23 1.49 -1.31 9.78
C LYS A 23 2.79 -1.24 8.97
N ARG A 24 3.93 -1.56 9.59
CA ARG A 24 5.25 -1.57 8.94
C ARG A 24 5.40 -2.77 8.00
N PHE A 25 4.79 -3.91 8.34
CA PHE A 25 4.65 -5.09 7.50
C PHE A 25 3.41 -5.02 6.59
N LYS A 26 3.06 -3.83 6.07
CA LYS A 26 2.28 -3.78 4.82
C LYS A 26 3.14 -4.47 3.76
N LEU A 27 2.95 -5.78 3.61
CA LEU A 27 3.59 -6.63 2.61
C LEU A 27 3.22 -6.07 1.24
N SER A 28 4.08 -5.17 0.78
CA SER A 28 4.25 -4.86 -0.62
C SER A 28 3.09 -4.11 -1.28
N SER A 29 3.33 -2.81 -1.51
CA SER A 29 2.78 -2.07 -2.65
C SER A 29 3.01 -2.78 -4.01
N ARG A 30 3.70 -3.93 -4.05
CA ARG A 30 3.85 -4.83 -5.20
C ARG A 30 2.53 -5.41 -5.71
N TYR A 31 1.46 -5.38 -4.90
CA TYR A 31 0.08 -5.66 -5.36
C TYR A 31 -0.79 -4.42 -5.52
N GLU A 32 -0.33 -3.24 -5.08
CA GLU A 32 -0.85 -2.00 -5.65
C GLU A 32 -0.36 -2.00 -7.09
N ARG A 33 -1.21 -2.49 -8.00
CA ARG A 33 -1.02 -2.29 -9.43
C ARG A 33 -0.99 -0.78 -9.63
N LYS A 34 0.19 -0.17 -9.50
CA LYS A 34 0.44 1.17 -10.02
C LYS A 34 -0.13 1.14 -11.44
N PRO A 35 -0.93 2.12 -11.86
CA PRO A 35 -1.33 2.21 -13.25
C PRO A 35 -0.01 2.23 -14.02
N ARG A 36 0.31 1.10 -14.67
CA ARG A 36 1.49 1.05 -15.54
C ARG A 36 1.22 2.15 -16.53
N VAL A 37 2.12 3.13 -16.62
CA VAL A 37 2.17 4.04 -17.77
C VAL A 37 1.94 3.12 -18.97
N LEU A 38 0.82 3.32 -19.67
CA LEU A 38 0.39 2.41 -20.73
C LEU A 38 1.56 2.34 -21.71
N ASN A 39 2.24 1.18 -21.74
CA ASN A 39 3.25 0.98 -22.76
C ASN A 39 2.52 0.93 -24.12
N THR A 40 3.24 1.22 -25.20
CA THR A 40 2.67 1.28 -26.55
C THR A 40 1.84 0.04 -26.90
N TRP A 41 2.25 -1.14 -26.43
CA TRP A 41 1.55 -2.41 -26.63
C TRP A 41 0.22 -2.53 -25.85
N SER A 42 0.17 -2.10 -24.58
CA SER A 42 -1.08 -2.12 -23.77
C SER A 42 -2.00 -0.94 -24.06
N ALA A 43 -1.49 0.11 -24.70
CA ALA A 43 -2.28 1.22 -25.22
C ALA A 43 -3.16 0.79 -26.40
N LEU A 44 -2.70 -0.17 -27.21
CA LEU A 44 -3.45 -0.73 -28.33
C LEU A 44 -4.73 -1.44 -27.86
N ASP A 45 -4.64 -2.24 -26.79
CA ASP A 45 -5.82 -2.87 -26.16
C ASP A 45 -6.83 -1.85 -25.61
N LYS A 46 -6.38 -0.61 -25.39
CA LYS A 46 -7.20 0.51 -24.94
C LYS A 46 -7.68 1.42 -26.08
N GLY A 47 -7.35 1.10 -27.33
CA GLY A 47 -7.69 1.89 -28.51
C GLY A 47 -6.99 3.25 -28.57
N ILE A 48 -5.88 3.42 -27.86
CA ILE A 48 -5.07 4.64 -27.91
C ILE A 48 -4.10 4.51 -29.09
N ASP A 49 -4.34 5.26 -30.15
CA ASP A 49 -3.50 5.28 -31.33
C ASP A 49 -2.22 6.10 -31.08
N PRO A 50 -1.01 5.52 -31.21
CA PRO A 50 0.23 6.28 -31.11
C PRO A 50 0.38 7.35 -32.19
N THR A 51 -0.36 7.27 -33.30
CA THR A 51 -0.28 8.21 -34.44
C THR A 51 -0.86 9.59 -34.12
N GLU A 52 -1.67 9.72 -33.06
CA GLU A 52 -2.18 11.03 -32.62
C GLU A 52 -1.13 11.87 -31.88
N ARG A 53 -0.02 11.28 -31.41
CA ARG A 53 0.99 11.97 -30.59
C ARG A 53 2.17 12.55 -31.36
N ASP A 54 2.29 12.26 -32.66
CA ASP A 54 3.40 12.75 -33.51
C ASP A 54 3.02 13.99 -34.34
N LEU A 55 1.95 14.70 -33.99
CA LEU A 55 1.54 15.97 -34.61
C LEU A 55 1.83 17.17 -33.67
N LEU A 56 3.10 17.40 -33.36
CA LEU A 56 3.62 18.69 -32.85
C LEU A 56 4.93 19.03 -33.54
#